data_AF-A0AAW5EEE6-F1
#
_entry.id   AF-A0AAW5EEE6-F1
#
_cell.length_a   1.000
_cell.length_b   1.000
_cell.length_c   1.000
_cell.angle_alpha   90.00
_cell.angle_beta   90.00
_cell.angle_gamma   90.00
#
_symmetry.space_group_name_H-M   'P 1'
#
loop_
_entity.id
_entity.type
_entity.pdbx_description
1 polymer ?
#
loop_
_entity_poly.entity_id
_entity_poly.type
_entity_poly.pdbx_seq_one_letter_code
_entity_poly.pdbx_strand_id
1 'polypeptide(L)'
;LALPMLALGFLALKSGLRFTIYAVPVLALGFGFLMSLLQERKQKNNNTYWWANIGVFIFTFLSLIPMFYHINNYKAPTVFSQNEATKLDELKKIAQREDYVVTWWDYGYPIRYYSDVKTLADGGKHLGKDNFFPS
;
A
#
# COMPACT_ATOMS: atom_id res chain seq x y z
N LEU A 1 10.18 -20.06 5.04
CA LEU A 1 9.14 -19.26 4.37
C LEU A 1 9.28 -17.75 4.57
N ALA A 2 9.65 -17.25 5.75
CA ALA A 2 9.76 -15.80 6.01
C ALA A 2 10.96 -15.10 5.34
N LEU A 3 12.07 -15.82 5.12
CA LEU A 3 13.33 -15.24 4.65
C LEU A 3 13.25 -14.64 3.22
N PRO A 4 12.60 -15.28 2.24
CA PRO A 4 12.35 -14.66 0.93
C PRO A 4 11.50 -13.38 1.00
N MET A 5 10.46 -13.34 1.82
CA MET A 5 9.60 -12.15 1.97
C MET A 5 10.36 -10.97 2.58
N LEU A 6 11.20 -11.26 3.59
CA LEU A 6 12.06 -10.28 4.21
C LEU A 6 13.09 -9.74 3.19
N ALA A 7 13.70 -10.62 2.39
CA ALA A 7 14.62 -10.21 1.33
C ALA A 7 13.95 -9.28 0.29
N LEU A 8 12.72 -9.58 -0.13
CA LEU A 8 11.93 -8.68 -0.99
C LEU A 8 11.69 -7.33 -0.32
N GLY A 9 11.38 -7.30 0.97
CA GLY A 9 11.23 -6.05 1.70
C GLY A 9 12.50 -5.21 1.75
N PHE A 10 13.67 -5.82 1.99
CA PHE A 10 14.96 -5.11 1.97
C PHE A 10 15.38 -4.66 0.55
N LEU A 11 14.94 -5.38 -0.49
CA LEU A 11 15.13 -4.97 -1.88
C LEU A 11 14.45 -3.61 -2.19
N ALA A 12 13.51 -3.15 -1.37
CA ALA A 12 12.93 -1.80 -1.45
C ALA A 12 13.98 -0.68 -1.38
N LEU A 13 15.09 -0.88 -0.66
CA LEU A 13 16.17 0.10 -0.52
C LEU A 13 16.81 0.47 -1.86
N LYS A 14 16.74 -0.43 -2.85
CA LYS A 14 17.29 -0.22 -4.20
C LYS A 14 16.20 -0.12 -5.28
N SER A 15 15.09 -0.83 -5.11
CA SER A 15 14.08 -1.03 -6.18
C SER A 15 12.76 -0.30 -5.95
N GLY A 16 12.67 0.54 -4.92
CA GLY A 16 11.54 1.43 -4.67
C GLY A 16 10.59 0.98 -3.56
N LEU A 17 9.78 1.93 -3.08
CA LEU A 17 8.94 1.80 -1.88
C LEU A 17 7.89 0.68 -1.96
N ARG A 18 7.43 0.29 -3.14
CA ARG A 18 6.40 -0.75 -3.35
C ARG A 18 6.73 -2.10 -2.71
N PHE A 19 8.02 -2.39 -2.53
CA PHE A 19 8.46 -3.67 -1.98
C PHE A 19 8.45 -3.72 -0.45
N THR A 20 8.35 -2.58 0.24
CA THR A 20 8.36 -2.53 1.72
C THR A 20 7.26 -3.38 2.37
N ILE A 21 6.11 -3.53 1.70
CA ILE A 21 4.95 -4.28 2.20
C ILE A 21 5.28 -5.75 2.50
N TYR A 22 6.25 -6.34 1.79
CA TYR A 22 6.61 -7.75 1.95
C TYR A 22 7.32 -8.03 3.30
N ALA A 23 8.03 -7.05 3.88
CA ALA A 23 8.69 -7.21 5.17
C ALA A 23 7.76 -6.94 6.38
N VAL A 24 6.68 -6.19 6.20
CA VAL A 24 5.80 -5.75 7.29
C VAL A 24 5.33 -6.90 8.22
N PRO A 25 4.69 -7.98 7.72
CA PRO A 25 4.20 -9.04 8.61
C PRO A 25 5.33 -9.82 9.28
N VAL A 26 6.46 -10.01 8.58
CA VAL A 26 7.61 -10.75 9.13
C VAL A 26 8.27 -9.96 10.27
N LEU A 27 8.45 -8.64 10.10
CA LEU A 27 9.00 -7.77 11.13
C LEU A 27 8.03 -7.58 12.30
N ALA A 28 6.73 -7.54 12.06
CA ALA A 28 5.72 -7.48 13.13
C ALA A 28 5.77 -8.73 14.02
N LEU A 29 5.88 -9.93 13.42
CA LEU A 29 6.08 -11.17 14.17
C LEU A 29 7.43 -11.16 14.93
N GLY A 30 8.49 -10.67 14.30
CA GLY A 30 9.78 -10.49 14.95
C GLY A 30 9.74 -9.54 16.15
N PHE A 31 8.95 -8.47 16.07
CA PHE A 31 8.71 -7.56 17.18
C PHE A 31 7.95 -8.24 18.32
N GLY A 32 6.89 -9.01 18.01
CA GLY A 32 6.16 -9.79 19.01
C GLY A 32 7.05 -10.81 19.73
N PHE A 33 7.89 -11.52 18.98
CA PHE A 33 8.87 -12.46 19.55
C PHE A 33 9.93 -11.75 20.41
N LEU A 34 10.38 -10.56 20.00
CA LEU A 34 11.29 -9.76 20.82
C LEU A 34 10.64 -9.40 22.17
N MET A 35 9.37 -9.02 22.16
CA MET A 35 8.63 -8.71 23.39
C MET A 35 8.49 -9.92 24.31
N SER A 36 8.20 -11.11 23.78
CA SER A 36 8.11 -12.34 24.60
C SER A 36 9.48 -12.72 25.19
N LEU A 37 10.56 -12.58 24.43
CA LEU A 37 11.91 -12.85 24.92
C LEU A 37 12.31 -11.91 26.08
N LEU A 38 11.93 -10.63 26.00
CA LEU A 38 12.19 -9.66 27.07
C LEU A 38 11.44 -10.00 28.36
N GLN A 39 10.25 -10.62 28.24
CA GLN A 39 9.45 -11.08 29.36
C GLN A 39 10.07 -12.30 30.06
N GLU A 40 10.45 -13.32 29.28
CA GLU A 40 11.04 -14.58 29.79
C GLU A 40 12.34 -14.34 30.58
N ARG A 41 13.19 -13.40 30.14
CA ARG A 41 14.45 -13.09 30.83
C ARG A 41 14.27 -12.51 32.24
N LYS A 42 13.08 -11.99 32.58
CA LYS A 42 12.79 -11.35 33.88
C LYS A 42 12.03 -12.24 34.86
N GLN A 43 11.81 -13.51 34.54
CA GLN A 43 10.91 -14.44 35.25
C GLN A 43 11.43 -14.96 36.61
N LYS A 44 12.60 -14.51 37.09
CA LYS A 44 13.28 -15.10 38.27
C LYS A 44 12.69 -14.70 39.64
N ASN A 45 11.83 -13.68 39.71
CA ASN A 45 11.20 -13.21 40.94
C ASN A 45 9.72 -12.80 40.68
N ASN A 46 8.80 -13.27 41.52
CA ASN A 46 7.35 -13.13 41.32
C ASN A 46 6.89 -11.66 41.28
N ASN A 47 7.48 -10.78 42.09
CA ASN A 47 7.16 -9.34 42.08
C ASN A 47 7.74 -8.65 40.83
N THR A 48 8.99 -8.97 40.45
CA THR A 48 9.65 -8.42 39.25
C THR A 48 8.93 -8.82 37.95
N TYR A 49 8.33 -10.02 37.91
CA TYR A 49 7.58 -10.51 36.75
C TYR A 49 6.32 -9.68 36.45
N TRP A 50 5.56 -9.29 37.49
CA TRP A 50 4.36 -8.47 37.31
C TRP A 50 4.69 -7.08 36.72
N TRP A 51 5.72 -6.41 37.25
CA TRP A 51 6.18 -5.13 36.72
C TRP A 51 6.75 -5.24 35.30
N ALA A 52 7.42 -6.35 34.97
CA ALA A 52 7.91 -6.61 33.62
C ALA A 52 6.77 -6.71 32.60
N ASN A 53 5.67 -7.39 32.95
CA ASN A 53 4.49 -7.53 32.08
C ASN A 53 3.83 -6.18 31.79
N ILE A 54 3.66 -5.35 32.81
CA ILE A 54 3.13 -3.99 32.65
C ILE A 54 4.04 -3.17 31.75
N GLY A 55 5.37 -3.24 31.96
CA GLY A 55 6.34 -2.54 31.12
C GLY A 55 6.28 -2.95 29.65
N VAL A 56 6.23 -4.26 29.36
CA VAL A 56 6.11 -4.78 27.98
C VAL A 56 4.78 -4.36 27.35
N PHE A 57 3.68 -4.41 28.12
CA PHE A 57 2.36 -3.97 27.65
C PHE A 57 2.36 -2.48 27.26
N ILE A 58 2.86 -1.61 28.15
CA ILE A 58 2.97 -0.17 27.88
C ILE A 58 3.86 0.08 26.67
N PHE A 59 5.03 -0.56 26.60
CA PHE A 59 5.96 -0.37 25.47
C PHE A 59 5.35 -0.80 24.14
N THR A 60 4.65 -1.94 24.13
CA THR A 60 3.93 -2.42 22.95
C THR A 60 2.89 -1.39 22.52
N PHE A 61 2.10 -0.85 23.45
CA PHE A 61 1.10 0.17 23.15
C PHE A 61 1.71 1.47 22.62
N LEU A 62 2.81 1.94 23.23
CA LEU A 62 3.55 3.12 22.76
C LEU A 62 4.10 2.94 21.34
N SER A 63 4.52 1.72 20.96
CA SER A 63 4.98 1.43 19.60
C SER A 63 3.89 1.61 18.53
N LEU A 64 2.60 1.60 18.92
CA LEU A 64 1.48 1.82 18.00
C LEU A 64 1.24 3.31 17.68
N ILE A 65 1.72 4.23 18.51
CA ILE A 65 1.52 5.67 18.33
C ILE A 65 1.92 6.18 16.93
N PRO A 66 3.12 5.89 16.39
CA PRO A 66 3.49 6.35 15.05
C PRO A 66 2.57 5.79 13.96
N MET A 67 2.01 4.58 14.14
CA MET A 67 1.07 3.99 13.17
C MET A 67 -0.26 4.73 13.16
N PHE A 68 -0.83 5.05 14.33
CA PHE A 68 -2.05 5.84 14.41
C PHE A 68 -1.84 7.27 13.90
N TYR A 69 -0.69 7.88 14.21
CA TYR A 69 -0.32 9.17 13.67
C TYR A 69 -0.27 9.14 12.13
N HIS A 70 0.33 8.10 11.54
CA HIS A 70 0.37 7.94 10.10
C HIS A 70 -1.03 7.82 9.49
N ILE A 71 -1.92 7.00 10.07
CA ILE A 71 -3.31 6.82 9.60
C ILE A 71 -4.08 8.15 9.61
N ASN A 72 -3.97 8.90 10.70
CA ASN A 72 -4.71 10.15 10.85
C ASN A 72 -4.27 11.24 9.85
N ASN A 73 -2.99 11.23 9.48
CA ASN A 73 -2.42 12.19 8.55
C ASN A 73 -2.54 11.75 7.08
N TYR A 74 -2.62 10.45 6.81
CA TYR A 74 -2.71 9.91 5.47
C TYR A 74 -4.15 9.93 4.93
N LYS A 75 -4.63 11.12 4.59
CA LYS A 75 -5.93 11.33 3.94
C LYS A 75 -5.77 11.31 2.42
N ALA A 76 -5.67 10.11 1.84
CA ALA A 76 -5.56 9.97 0.40
C ALA A 76 -6.86 10.42 -0.31
N PRO A 77 -6.79 11.32 -1.31
CA PRO A 77 -7.96 11.68 -2.10
C PRO A 77 -8.38 10.51 -3.01
N THR A 78 -9.60 10.59 -3.53
CA THR A 78 -10.05 9.68 -4.59
C THR A 78 -9.27 9.93 -5.88
N VAL A 79 -9.17 8.92 -6.74
CA VAL A 79 -8.46 9.02 -8.04
C VAL A 79 -9.07 10.10 -8.93
N PHE A 80 -10.40 10.21 -8.92
CA PHE A 80 -11.16 11.27 -9.57
C PHE A 80 -12.17 11.91 -8.61
N SER A 81 -12.47 13.17 -8.87
CA SER A 81 -13.59 13.89 -8.30
C SER A 81 -14.92 13.39 -8.85
N GLN A 82 -16.01 13.68 -8.13
CA GLN A 82 -17.36 13.32 -8.56
C GLN A 82 -17.71 13.93 -9.94
N ASN A 83 -17.26 15.16 -10.20
CA ASN A 83 -17.51 15.84 -11.47
C ASN A 83 -16.81 15.12 -12.64
N GLU A 84 -15.55 14.72 -12.47
CA GLU A 84 -14.79 13.98 -13.49
C GLU A 84 -15.42 12.61 -13.77
N ALA A 85 -15.80 11.88 -12.73
CA ALA A 85 -16.49 10.60 -12.88
C ALA A 85 -17.83 10.76 -13.62
N THR A 86 -18.59 11.82 -13.34
CA THR A 86 -19.85 12.14 -14.03
C THR A 86 -19.62 12.45 -15.50
N LYS A 87 -18.55 13.18 -15.84
CA LYS A 87 -18.18 13.44 -17.24
C LYS A 87 -17.80 12.18 -18.00
N LEU A 88 -17.15 11.23 -17.36
CA LEU A 88 -16.84 9.94 -17.97
C LEU A 88 -18.10 9.06 -18.14
N ASP A 89 -19.07 9.15 -17.23
CA ASP A 89 -20.38 8.50 -17.40
C ASP A 89 -21.20 9.16 -18.53
N GLU A 90 -21.14 10.48 -18.69
CA GLU A 90 -21.70 11.16 -19.86
C GLU A 90 -21.04 10.68 -21.15
N LEU A 91 -19.71 10.53 -21.17
CA LEU A 91 -18.97 10.00 -22.32
C LEU A 91 -19.44 8.59 -22.71
N LYS A 92 -19.74 7.73 -21.73
CA LYS A 92 -20.29 6.39 -21.96
C LYS A 92 -21.57 6.39 -22.80
N LYS A 93 -22.40 7.43 -22.66
CA LYS A 93 -23.68 7.55 -23.36
C LYS A 93 -23.52 7.96 -24.82
N ILE A 94 -22.35 8.49 -25.18
CA ILE A 94 -22.07 9.05 -26.50
C ILE A 94 -21.13 8.13 -27.30
N ALA A 95 -20.13 7.54 -26.63
CA ALA A 95 -19.15 6.65 -27.22
C ALA A 95 -19.67 5.21 -27.35
N GLN A 96 -19.16 4.49 -28.33
CA GLN A 96 -19.34 3.05 -28.47
C GLN A 96 -18.22 2.28 -27.79
N ARG A 97 -18.49 1.02 -27.44
CA ARG A 97 -17.52 0.17 -26.74
C ARG A 97 -16.22 -0.07 -27.50
N GLU A 98 -16.29 0.01 -28.83
CA GLU A 98 -15.15 -0.19 -29.72
C GLU A 98 -14.39 1.12 -30.01
N ASP A 99 -14.89 2.26 -29.55
CA ASP A 99 -14.22 3.55 -29.71
C ASP A 99 -12.98 3.65 -28.82
N TYR A 100 -12.04 4.48 -29.25
CA TYR A 100 -10.79 4.75 -28.53
C TYR A 100 -10.78 6.15 -27.96
N VAL A 101 -10.42 6.26 -26.68
CA VAL A 101 -10.10 7.52 -26.02
C VAL A 101 -8.59 7.61 -25.84
N VAL A 102 -8.00 8.62 -26.47
CA VAL A 102 -6.57 8.93 -26.32
C VAL A 102 -6.39 9.77 -25.07
N THR A 103 -5.59 9.27 -24.15
CA THR A 103 -5.31 9.91 -22.86
C THR A 103 -3.93 9.51 -22.38
N TRP A 104 -3.46 10.16 -21.31
CA TRP A 104 -2.29 9.70 -20.58
C TRP A 104 -2.58 8.38 -19.85
N TRP A 105 -1.56 7.55 -19.66
CA TRP A 105 -1.71 6.19 -19.15
C TRP A 105 -2.30 6.13 -17.72
N ASP A 106 -2.04 7.16 -16.90
CA ASP A 106 -2.60 7.31 -15.54
C ASP A 106 -4.14 7.22 -15.52
N TYR A 107 -4.79 7.73 -16.59
CA TYR A 107 -6.25 7.79 -16.70
C TYR A 107 -6.83 6.59 -17.45
N GLY A 108 -5.99 5.67 -17.96
CA GLY A 108 -6.43 4.55 -18.79
C GLY A 108 -7.46 3.65 -18.09
N TYR A 109 -7.15 3.16 -16.88
CA TYR A 109 -8.09 2.29 -16.16
C TYR A 109 -9.39 3.00 -15.75
N PRO A 110 -9.36 4.20 -15.15
CA PRO A 110 -10.59 4.91 -14.82
C PRO A 110 -11.48 5.21 -16.03
N ILE A 111 -10.92 5.64 -17.16
CA ILE A 111 -11.70 5.94 -18.38
C ILE A 111 -12.34 4.66 -18.93
N ARG A 112 -11.59 3.55 -18.99
CA ARG A 112 -12.15 2.25 -19.39
C ARG A 112 -13.26 1.80 -18.44
N TYR A 113 -13.11 2.05 -17.15
CA TYR A 113 -14.11 1.67 -16.13
C TYR A 113 -15.40 2.49 -16.23
N TYR A 114 -15.30 3.83 -16.29
CA TYR A 114 -16.46 4.71 -16.29
C TYR A 114 -17.12 4.84 -17.66
N SER A 115 -16.35 4.84 -18.74
CA SER A 115 -16.84 5.09 -20.10
C SER A 115 -17.04 3.82 -20.95
N ASP A 116 -16.56 2.65 -20.51
CA ASP A 116 -16.61 1.37 -21.26
C ASP A 116 -16.09 1.48 -22.71
N VAL A 117 -14.94 2.15 -22.88
CA VAL A 117 -14.23 2.37 -24.15
C VAL A 117 -12.85 1.71 -24.14
N LYS A 118 -12.13 1.75 -25.27
CA LYS A 118 -10.72 1.32 -25.36
C LYS A 118 -9.77 2.50 -25.14
N THR A 119 -8.57 2.21 -24.62
CA THR A 119 -7.48 3.20 -24.49
C THR A 119 -6.20 2.66 -25.12
N LEU A 120 -5.34 3.54 -25.62
CA LEU A 120 -4.08 3.14 -26.26
C LEU A 120 -3.00 2.76 -25.24
N ALA A 121 -3.02 3.41 -24.07
CA ALA A 121 -2.14 3.20 -22.94
C ALA A 121 -2.95 3.14 -21.63
N ASP A 122 -2.43 2.41 -20.63
CA ASP A 122 -3.01 2.30 -19.29
C ASP A 122 -1.94 1.89 -18.25
N GLY A 123 -2.33 1.72 -16.98
CA GLY A 123 -1.41 1.38 -15.88
C GLY A 123 -0.70 0.03 -16.00
N GLY A 124 -1.03 -0.81 -16.99
CA GLY A 124 -0.30 -2.03 -17.33
C GLY A 124 0.44 -1.95 -18.67
N LYS A 125 0.12 -0.95 -19.50
CA LYS A 125 0.71 -0.71 -20.81
C LYS A 125 1.14 0.75 -20.95
N HIS A 126 2.32 1.05 -20.42
CA HIS A 126 2.87 2.41 -20.31
C HIS A 126 4.40 2.47 -20.51
N LEU A 127 4.98 1.53 -21.27
CA LEU A 127 6.41 1.63 -21.61
C LEU A 127 6.64 2.80 -22.57
N GLY A 128 7.90 3.21 -22.77
CA GLY A 128 8.22 4.34 -23.65
C GLY A 128 7.63 4.21 -25.06
N LYS A 129 7.63 2.99 -25.62
CA LYS A 129 7.01 2.67 -26.93
C LYS A 129 5.47 2.71 -26.92
N ASP A 130 4.85 2.57 -25.75
CA ASP A 130 3.40 2.56 -25.61
C ASP A 130 2.87 3.98 -25.35
N ASN A 131 3.69 4.84 -24.71
CA ASN A 131 3.36 6.24 -24.47
C ASN A 131 3.63 7.12 -25.70
N PHE A 132 4.61 6.75 -26.52
CA PHE A 132 4.85 7.39 -27.81
C PHE A 132 4.08 6.65 -28.89
N PHE A 133 2.96 7.20 -29.34
CA PHE A 133 2.20 6.65 -30.45
C PHE A 133 2.89 7.03 -31.77
N PRO A 134 3.54 6.09 -32.49
CA PRO A 134 4.02 6.40 -33.82
C PRO A 134 2.81 6.68 -34.73
N SER A 135 2.88 7.80 -35.46
CA SER A 135 1.94 8.20 -36.50
C SER A 135 1.96 7.25 -37.70
#